data_AF-A0A947QSA7-F1
#
_entry.id   AF-A0A947QSA7-F1
#
_cell.length_a   1.000
_cell.length_b   1.000
_cell.length_c   1.000
_cell.angle_alpha   90.00
_cell.angle_beta   90.00
_cell.angle_gamma   90.00
#
_symmetry.space_group_name_H-M   'P 1'
#
loop_
_entity.id
_entity.type
_entity.pdbx_description
1 polymer ?
#
loop_
_entity_poly.entity_id
_entity_poly.type
_entity_poly.pdbx_seq_one_letter_code
_entity_poly.pdbx_strand_id
1 'polypeptide(L)'
;SLPASDQLEILKYIKPQYVEAGHLACTVKESVLEKAFSLAEKLIKTLAKEFPPGMIGPFALQTMLVPGPPKEELITFDLSLRMPGSPGSIYTPYSEYLFGRPVSMGERVAMEIKQAVKVGKLDKVTT
;
A
#
# COMPACT_ATOMS: atom_id res chain seq x y z
N SER A 1 15.56 1.55 11.19
CA SER A 1 15.81 3.00 11.40
C SER A 1 16.84 3.16 12.51
N LEU A 2 17.51 4.31 12.61
CA LEU A 2 18.39 4.62 13.73
C LEU A 2 17.58 4.75 15.04
N PRO A 3 18.09 4.33 16.20
CA PRO A 3 17.48 4.58 17.50
C PRO A 3 17.24 6.07 17.77
N ALA A 4 16.24 6.40 18.60
CA ALA A 4 15.90 7.79 18.92
C ALA A 4 17.08 8.55 19.57
N SER A 5 17.88 7.88 20.41
CA SER A 5 19.12 8.44 20.97
C SER A 5 20.06 8.96 19.88
N ASP A 6 20.23 8.17 18.84
CA ASP A 6 21.20 8.45 17.79
C ASP A 6 20.65 9.54 16.85
N GLN A 7 19.34 9.52 16.60
CA GLN A 7 18.66 10.60 15.85
C GLN A 7 18.81 11.95 16.56
N LEU A 8 18.65 12.01 17.88
CA LEU A 8 18.79 13.24 18.67
C LEU A 8 20.23 13.78 18.66
N GLU A 9 21.23 12.91 18.69
CA GLU A 9 22.64 13.32 18.56
C GLU A 9 22.94 13.89 17.16
N ILE A 10 22.41 13.27 16.10
CA ILE A 10 22.59 13.72 14.72
C ILE A 10 21.99 15.13 14.50
N LEU A 11 20.87 15.45 15.15
CA LEU A 11 20.22 16.76 15.05
C LEU A 11 21.12 17.93 15.46
N LYS A 12 22.17 17.68 16.26
CA LYS A 12 23.17 18.71 16.62
C LYS A 12 24.05 19.12 15.45
N TYR A 13 24.19 18.26 14.43
CA TYR A 13 25.13 18.45 13.31
C TYR A 13 24.41 18.65 11.98
N ILE A 14 23.28 17.99 11.76
CA ILE A 14 22.50 18.09 10.53
C ILE A 14 21.02 17.93 10.84
N LYS A 15 20.16 18.66 10.11
CA LYS A 15 18.71 18.41 10.14
C LYS A 15 18.38 17.37 9.08
N PRO A 16 18.00 16.12 9.45
CA PRO A 16 17.64 15.11 8.48
C PRO A 16 16.45 15.58 7.63
N GLN A 17 16.52 15.37 6.33
CA GLN A 17 15.40 15.55 5.41
C GLN A 17 14.97 14.18 4.89
N TYR A 18 13.66 13.95 4.86
CA TYR A 18 13.06 12.71 4.34
C TYR A 18 12.51 12.96 2.94
N VAL A 19 13.38 13.44 2.04
CA VAL A 19 13.02 13.59 0.63
C VAL A 19 12.97 12.21 0.00
N GLU A 20 11.83 11.88 -0.61
CA GLU A 20 11.67 10.63 -1.36
C GLU A 20 12.60 10.65 -2.58
N ALA A 21 13.63 9.81 -2.56
CA ALA A 21 14.60 9.69 -3.66
C ALA A 21 14.25 8.56 -4.63
N GLY A 22 13.44 7.58 -4.21
CA GLY A 22 13.08 6.43 -5.03
C GLY A 22 12.43 5.31 -4.23
N HIS A 23 12.28 4.15 -4.89
CA HIS A 23 11.58 2.99 -4.37
C HIS A 23 12.44 1.72 -4.46
N LEU A 24 12.31 0.85 -3.45
CA LEU A 24 12.86 -0.50 -3.46
C LEU A 24 11.71 -1.50 -3.32
N ALA A 25 11.64 -2.47 -4.23
CA ALA A 25 10.69 -3.56 -4.12
C ALA A 25 11.16 -4.55 -3.05
N CYS A 26 10.26 -4.99 -2.18
CA CYS A 26 10.53 -6.02 -1.20
C CYS A 26 9.31 -6.93 -1.02
N THR A 27 9.57 -8.17 -0.63
CA THR A 27 8.55 -9.07 -0.09
C THR A 27 8.56 -8.97 1.43
N VAL A 28 7.41 -9.27 2.03
CA VAL A 28 7.26 -9.36 3.48
C VAL A 28 7.02 -10.80 3.90
N LYS A 29 7.31 -11.12 5.17
CA LYS A 29 6.93 -12.39 5.78
C LYS A 29 5.41 -12.59 5.70
N GLU A 30 4.96 -13.83 5.60
CA GLU A 30 3.54 -14.17 5.51
C GLU A 30 2.73 -13.63 6.70
N SER A 31 3.27 -13.71 7.92
CA SER A 31 2.64 -13.15 9.12
C SER A 31 2.49 -11.62 9.12
N VAL A 32 3.28 -10.91 8.31
CA VAL A 32 3.14 -9.46 8.07
C VAL A 32 2.13 -9.21 6.96
N LEU A 33 2.11 -10.06 5.93
CA LEU A 33 1.14 -9.99 4.83
C LEU A 33 -0.30 -10.14 5.35
N GLU A 34 -0.56 -11.10 6.24
CA GLU A 34 -1.88 -11.27 6.88
C GLU A 34 -2.33 -10.00 7.62
N LYS A 35 -1.42 -9.33 8.33
CA LYS A 35 -1.70 -8.07 9.02
C LYS A 35 -2.01 -6.94 8.05
N ALA A 36 -1.26 -6.86 6.95
CA ALA A 36 -1.49 -5.87 5.90
C ALA A 36 -2.89 -6.05 5.27
N PHE A 37 -3.32 -7.28 4.99
CA PHE A 37 -4.67 -7.58 4.52
C PHE A 37 -5.74 -7.19 5.55
N SER A 38 -5.53 -7.52 6.83
CA SER A 38 -6.48 -7.16 7.90
C SER A 38 -6.66 -5.64 8.03
N LEU A 39 -5.58 -4.87 7.92
CA LEU A 39 -5.63 -3.39 7.93
C LEU A 39 -6.37 -2.84 6.70
N ALA A 40 -6.04 -3.35 5.52
CA ALA A 40 -6.68 -2.98 4.26
C ALA A 40 -8.21 -3.24 4.29
N GLU A 41 -8.63 -4.42 4.75
CA GLU A 41 -10.06 -4.75 4.87
C GLU A 41 -10.80 -3.83 5.82
N LYS A 42 -10.20 -3.52 6.98
CA LYS A 42 -10.80 -2.59 7.94
C LYS A 42 -10.97 -1.21 7.32
N LEU A 43 -9.97 -0.72 6.59
CA LEU A 43 -10.07 0.55 5.88
C LEU A 43 -11.21 0.53 4.86
N ILE A 44 -11.26 -0.48 3.98
CA ILE A 44 -12.28 -0.59 2.93
C ILE A 44 -13.70 -0.65 3.55
N LYS A 45 -13.88 -1.47 4.59
CA LYS A 45 -15.17 -1.59 5.30
C LYS A 45 -15.62 -0.26 5.90
N THR A 46 -14.70 0.47 6.55
CA THR A 46 -14.98 1.79 7.12
C THR A 46 -15.31 2.81 6.03
N LEU A 47 -14.52 2.87 4.95
CA LEU A 47 -14.78 3.80 3.85
C LEU A 47 -16.12 3.52 3.16
N ALA A 48 -16.49 2.25 2.97
CA ALA A 48 -17.79 1.90 2.40
C ALA A 48 -18.97 2.34 3.28
N LYS A 49 -18.80 2.33 4.61
CA LYS A 49 -19.83 2.74 5.58
C LYS A 49 -19.93 4.25 5.70
N GLU A 50 -18.79 4.93 5.87
CA GLU A 50 -18.73 6.36 6.20
C GLU A 50 -18.73 7.24 4.95
N PHE A 51 -18.23 6.74 3.81
CA PHE A 51 -18.07 7.47 2.56
C PHE A 51 -18.53 6.66 1.33
N PRO A 52 -19.84 6.39 1.16
CA PRO A 52 -20.34 5.68 -0.02
C PRO A 52 -19.92 6.37 -1.34
N PRO A 53 -19.51 5.62 -2.38
CA PRO A 53 -19.56 4.15 -2.54
C PRO A 53 -18.42 3.38 -1.85
N GLY A 54 -17.50 4.08 -1.18
CA GLY A 54 -16.30 3.53 -0.57
C GLY A 54 -15.07 3.67 -1.47
N MET A 55 -14.06 2.83 -1.23
CA MET A 55 -12.82 2.84 -2.00
C MET A 55 -13.02 2.18 -3.38
N ILE A 56 -12.72 2.92 -4.45
CA ILE A 56 -12.69 2.41 -5.83
C ILE A 56 -11.26 2.48 -6.36
N GLY A 57 -10.73 1.36 -6.82
CA GLY A 57 -9.39 1.30 -7.43
C GLY A 57 -8.25 1.19 -6.39
N PRO A 58 -7.02 1.56 -6.79
CA PRO A 58 -5.82 1.32 -5.99
C PRO A 58 -5.68 2.31 -4.83
N PHE A 59 -5.18 1.82 -3.70
CA PHE A 59 -4.72 2.61 -2.56
C PHE A 59 -3.43 2.02 -2.00
N ALA A 60 -2.75 2.75 -1.12
CA ALA A 60 -1.59 2.26 -0.41
C ALA A 60 -1.59 2.69 1.06
N LEU A 61 -1.31 1.74 1.95
CA LEU A 61 -0.99 1.99 3.35
C LEU A 61 0.52 2.15 3.48
N GLN A 62 1.00 3.33 3.85
CA GLN A 62 2.40 3.53 4.17
C GLN A 62 2.62 3.16 5.63
N THR A 63 3.39 2.09 5.82
CA THR A 63 3.50 1.41 7.12
C THR A 63 4.94 1.27 7.59
N MET A 64 5.10 1.23 8.91
CA MET A 64 6.34 0.86 9.57
C MET A 64 6.13 -0.46 10.30
N LEU A 65 7.04 -1.42 10.09
CA LEU A 65 7.09 -2.66 10.84
C LEU A 65 7.92 -2.44 12.10
N VAL A 66 7.28 -2.46 13.26
CA VAL A 66 7.94 -2.39 14.56
C VAL A 66 8.30 -3.82 15.00
N PRO A 67 9.58 -4.12 15.24
CA PRO A 67 10.00 -5.43 15.72
C PRO A 67 9.55 -5.65 17.18
N GLY A 68 9.22 -6.90 17.54
CA GLY A 68 8.88 -7.28 18.92
C GLY A 68 10.11 -7.32 19.86
N PRO A 69 9.94 -7.68 21.15
CA PRO A 69 8.85 -8.47 21.75
C PRO A 69 7.58 -7.70 22.19
N PRO A 70 6.40 -8.37 22.29
CA PRO A 70 6.16 -9.80 22.10
C PRO A 70 5.76 -10.20 20.67
N LYS A 71 5.34 -9.26 19.81
CA LYS A 71 4.97 -9.51 18.41
C LYS A 71 5.36 -8.31 17.55
N GLU A 72 5.59 -8.56 16.27
CA GLU A 72 5.78 -7.48 15.30
C GLU A 72 4.47 -6.72 15.09
N GLU A 73 4.54 -5.40 14.96
CA GLU A 73 3.38 -4.55 14.74
C GLU A 73 3.53 -3.77 13.43
N LEU A 74 2.43 -3.65 12.68
CA LEU A 74 2.41 -2.87 11.44
C LEU A 74 1.62 -1.58 11.69
N ILE A 75 2.33 -0.47 11.80
CA ILE A 75 1.76 0.84 12.11
C ILE A 75 1.62 1.63 10.82
N THR A 76 0.40 2.04 10.47
CA THR A 76 0.14 2.93 9.32
C THR A 76 0.35 4.37 9.76
N PHE A 77 1.20 5.10 9.05
CA PHE A 77 1.47 6.52 9.34
C PHE A 77 1.02 7.46 8.22
N ASP A 78 0.79 6.96 7.01
CA ASP A 78 0.27 7.71 5.88
C ASP A 78 -0.58 6.81 4.96
N LEU A 79 -1.47 7.43 4.19
CA LEU A 79 -2.48 6.78 3.36
C LEU A 79 -2.60 7.48 2.01
N SER A 80 -2.37 6.73 0.93
CA SER A 80 -2.70 7.16 -0.43
C SER A 80 -4.00 6.53 -0.88
N LEU A 81 -5.06 7.33 -1.06
CA LEU A 81 -6.37 6.91 -1.60
C LEU A 81 -6.40 6.89 -3.15
N ARG A 82 -5.23 6.69 -3.76
CA ARG A 82 -5.04 6.60 -5.21
C ARG A 82 -3.82 5.75 -5.51
N MET A 83 -3.52 5.60 -6.80
CA MET A 83 -2.31 4.95 -7.30
C MET A 83 -1.07 5.45 -6.53
N PRO A 84 -0.30 4.55 -5.86
CA PRO A 84 0.93 4.94 -5.21
C PRO A 84 1.98 5.32 -6.25
N GLY A 85 2.94 6.16 -5.85
CA GLY A 85 4.10 6.51 -6.70
C GLY A 85 5.05 5.33 -6.94
N SER A 86 4.98 4.28 -6.10
CA SER A 86 5.85 3.11 -6.18
C SER A 86 5.51 2.23 -7.38
N PRO A 87 6.47 1.95 -8.28
CA PRO A 87 6.29 0.97 -9.36
C PRO A 87 6.45 -0.48 -8.88
N GLY A 88 6.57 -0.72 -7.56
CA GLY A 88 7.02 -1.98 -6.97
C GLY A 88 6.16 -3.21 -7.27
N SER A 89 4.89 -3.05 -7.65
CA SER A 89 3.95 -4.17 -7.80
C SER A 89 4.36 -5.21 -8.85
N ILE A 90 5.01 -4.80 -9.95
CA ILE A 90 5.52 -5.74 -10.97
C ILE A 90 6.85 -6.39 -10.58
N TYR A 91 7.55 -5.81 -9.62
CA TYR A 91 8.86 -6.28 -9.15
C TYR A 91 8.74 -7.12 -7.87
N THR A 92 7.51 -7.58 -7.56
CA THR A 92 7.20 -8.50 -6.48
C THR A 92 6.35 -9.65 -7.04
N PRO A 93 6.40 -10.86 -6.45
CA PRO A 93 5.72 -12.01 -7.02
C PRO A 93 4.19 -11.99 -6.81
N TYR A 94 3.66 -11.03 -6.06
CA TYR A 94 2.25 -11.00 -5.67
C TYR A 94 1.28 -10.92 -6.86
N SER A 95 1.62 -10.14 -7.89
CA SER A 95 0.77 -10.05 -9.08
C SER A 95 0.81 -11.34 -9.91
N GLU A 96 1.98 -11.97 -10.01
CA GLU A 96 2.16 -13.26 -10.70
C GLU A 96 1.39 -14.38 -10.02
N TYR A 97 1.38 -14.44 -8.68
CA TYR A 97 0.60 -15.45 -7.95
C TYR A 97 -0.89 -15.39 -8.26
N LEU A 98 -1.43 -14.20 -8.55
CA LEU A 98 -2.85 -14.02 -8.85
C LEU A 98 -3.18 -14.18 -10.34
N PHE A 99 -2.31 -13.71 -11.22
CA PHE A 99 -2.62 -13.59 -12.66
C PHE A 99 -1.80 -14.53 -13.57
N GLY A 100 -0.87 -15.29 -13.02
CA GLY A 100 0.04 -16.16 -13.78
C GLY A 100 1.08 -15.40 -14.63
N ARG A 101 1.17 -14.08 -14.47
CA ARG A 101 2.13 -13.18 -15.14
C ARG A 101 2.26 -11.88 -14.36
N PRO A 102 3.35 -11.10 -14.55
CA PRO A 102 3.44 -9.76 -14.00
C PRO A 102 2.26 -8.90 -14.47
N VAL A 103 1.62 -8.22 -13.53
CA VAL A 103 0.56 -7.24 -13.80
C VAL A 103 0.86 -5.98 -13.01
N SER A 104 1.05 -4.86 -13.72
CA SER A 104 1.24 -3.56 -13.06
C SER A 104 -0.07 -3.05 -12.48
N MET A 105 0.00 -2.15 -11.50
CA MET A 105 -1.22 -1.53 -10.98
C MET A 105 -1.94 -0.69 -12.03
N GLY A 106 -1.22 -0.02 -12.93
CA GLY A 106 -1.82 0.70 -14.06
C GLY A 106 -2.57 -0.25 -15.01
N GLU A 107 -1.96 -1.40 -15.33
CA GLU A 107 -2.61 -2.46 -16.09
C GLU A 107 -3.82 -3.03 -15.36
N ARG A 108 -3.73 -3.26 -14.05
CA ARG A 108 -4.85 -3.73 -13.23
C ARG A 108 -6.04 -2.78 -13.27
N VAL A 109 -5.81 -1.46 -13.24
CA VAL A 109 -6.87 -0.45 -13.40
C VAL A 109 -7.49 -0.54 -14.79
N ALA A 110 -6.68 -0.65 -15.85
CA ALA A 110 -7.18 -0.80 -17.21
C ALA A 110 -8.01 -2.09 -17.39
N MET A 111 -7.60 -3.20 -16.77
CA MET A 111 -8.37 -4.44 -16.73
C MET A 111 -9.74 -4.24 -16.08
N GLU A 112 -9.81 -3.49 -14.97
CA GLU A 112 -11.09 -3.18 -14.29
C GLU A 112 -12.02 -2.38 -15.19
N ILE A 113 -11.50 -1.30 -15.81
CA ILE A 113 -12.27 -0.44 -16.71
C ILE A 113 -12.79 -1.24 -17.90
N LYS A 114 -11.93 -2.04 -18.54
CA LYS A 114 -12.31 -2.89 -19.68
C LYS A 114 -13.41 -3.88 -19.30
N GLN A 115 -13.32 -4.48 -18.11
CA GLN A 115 -14.35 -5.39 -17.63
C GLN A 115 -15.65 -4.66 -17.32
N ALA A 116 -15.60 -3.50 -16.67
CA ALA A 116 -16.76 -2.68 -16.34
C ALA A 116 -17.53 -2.25 -17.60
N VAL A 117 -16.83 -1.84 -18.65
CA VAL A 117 -17.42 -1.54 -19.96
C VAL A 117 -18.11 -2.78 -20.55
N LYS A 118 -17.42 -3.94 -20.54
CA LYS A 118 -17.96 -5.20 -21.10
C LYS A 118 -19.27 -5.63 -20.43
N VAL A 119 -19.41 -5.40 -19.13
CA VAL A 119 -20.61 -5.79 -18.36
C VAL A 119 -21.62 -4.65 -18.18
N GLY A 120 -21.40 -3.48 -18.80
CA GLY A 120 -22.28 -2.33 -18.70
C GLY A 120 -22.38 -1.73 -17.29
N LYS A 121 -21.30 -1.79 -16.50
CA LYS A 121 -21.21 -1.28 -15.12
C LYS A 121 -20.11 -0.24 -14.93
N LEU A 122 -19.88 0.61 -15.94
CA LEU A 122 -18.83 1.63 -15.87
C LEU A 122 -19.09 2.63 -14.74
N ASP A 123 -20.36 2.93 -14.47
CA ASP A 123 -20.86 3.76 -13.36
C ASP A 123 -20.37 3.29 -11.97
N LYS A 124 -20.00 2.01 -11.82
CA LYS A 124 -19.50 1.46 -10.55
C LYS A 124 -18.02 1.71 -10.29
N VAL A 125 -17.26 2.09 -11.32
CA VAL A 125 -15.80 2.27 -11.25
C VAL A 125 -15.38 3.69 -11.63
N THR A 126 -16.35 4.56 -11.86
CA THR A 126 -16.20 6.00 -12.09
C THR A 126 -17.08 6.76 -11.12
N THR A 127 -16.78 8.02 -10.89
CA THR A 127 -17.58 8.94 -10.06
C THR A 127 -17.78 10.25 -10.78
#